data_AF-A0A3R7AKX7-F1
#
_entry.id   AF-A0A3R7AKX7-F1
#
_cell.length_a   1.000
_cell.length_b   1.000
_cell.length_c   1.000
_cell.angle_alpha   90.00
_cell.angle_beta   90.00
_cell.angle_gamma   90.00
#
_symmetry.space_group_name_H-M   'P 1'
#
loop_
_entity.id
_entity.type
_entity.pdbx_description
1 polymer ?
#
loop_
_entity_poly.entity_id
_entity_poly.type
_entity_poly.pdbx_seq_one_letter_code
_entity_poly.pdbx_strand_id
1 'polypeptide(L)'
;MARYQGLGVDIKALQEKLKASFEKHGYKIERVLTGETSFLIEYKKPGLFGAKETLSVKGVPDDFMVSGIREDNQEVWFIVEDVILASAKNPQAFKSHTEQVSAAAPPTPTQPTAPSPPKPPTPKPAQPLPTKCTRCGAPISVTQEDIIYTCRYCGFTMTIATREEIKKHSMLENRLFAQQAVEAARKYMDKGLLRVGVSKDAQITNVKLRYVPFWVFQANANTWFKGITGTGIMGELHQAEEAVKDKRASGFKKFGKMLFAGVKAYAEMQQKEKRPRTVSYSFANSYIWPTLARRTLISEINYYDVPASRKIPFDVGKIPSDAEFLNIELNEEEAKTTVKAEIEAKERLIARGKVDTLESCKTNIVVGEGELVHVPIWFVHYTLGGENYVIAVDGCEGKVLGGGRPLFKIV
;
A
#
# COMPACT_ATOMS: atom_id res chain seq x y z
N MET A 1 -10.36 -11.38 2.33
CA MET A 1 -11.34 -12.51 2.33
C MET A 1 -12.10 -12.47 1.01
N ALA A 2 -12.51 -13.61 0.46
CA ALA A 2 -13.20 -13.72 -0.83
C ALA A 2 -14.37 -14.71 -0.74
N ARG A 3 -15.46 -14.48 -1.46
CA ARG A 3 -16.64 -15.36 -1.51
C ARG A 3 -16.86 -15.83 -2.94
N TYR A 4 -16.89 -17.13 -3.15
CA TYR A 4 -17.06 -17.74 -4.46
C TYR A 4 -18.44 -18.37 -4.56
N GLN A 5 -19.17 -18.04 -5.63
CA GLN A 5 -20.55 -18.49 -5.83
C GLN A 5 -20.73 -19.12 -7.21
N GLY A 6 -21.52 -20.20 -7.28
CA GLY A 6 -21.89 -20.88 -8.53
C GLY A 6 -20.76 -21.65 -9.22
N LEU A 7 -19.69 -22.00 -8.50
CA LEU A 7 -18.53 -22.72 -9.06
C LEU A 7 -18.65 -24.25 -9.02
N GLY A 8 -19.51 -24.83 -8.18
CA GLY A 8 -19.66 -26.27 -8.00
C GLY A 8 -18.40 -27.00 -7.51
N VAL A 9 -17.58 -26.37 -6.65
CA VAL A 9 -16.29 -26.91 -6.19
C VAL A 9 -16.49 -27.90 -5.05
N ASP A 10 -15.98 -29.13 -5.18
CA ASP A 10 -15.98 -30.09 -4.06
C ASP A 10 -15.01 -29.63 -2.96
N ILE A 11 -15.54 -29.24 -1.80
CA ILE A 11 -14.78 -28.67 -0.68
C ILE A 11 -13.78 -29.67 -0.09
N LYS A 12 -14.09 -30.97 -0.05
CA LYS A 12 -13.17 -32.00 0.47
C LYS A 12 -12.03 -32.24 -0.51
N ALA A 13 -12.32 -32.33 -1.80
CA ALA A 13 -11.29 -32.46 -2.83
C ALA A 13 -10.42 -31.19 -2.94
N LEU A 14 -11.01 -30.00 -2.72
CA LEU A 14 -10.31 -28.73 -2.74
C LEU A 14 -9.22 -28.65 -1.66
N GLN A 15 -9.49 -29.15 -0.45
CA GLN A 15 -8.52 -29.21 0.64
C GLN A 15 -7.23 -29.92 0.23
N GLU A 16 -7.34 -31.13 -0.33
CA GLU A 16 -6.18 -31.95 -0.70
C GLU A 16 -5.39 -31.33 -1.84
N LYS A 17 -6.08 -30.75 -2.83
CA LYS A 17 -5.42 -30.03 -3.94
C LYS A 17 -4.69 -28.79 -3.47
N LEU A 18 -5.26 -28.02 -2.55
CA LEU A 18 -4.62 -26.84 -1.98
C LEU A 18 -3.38 -27.23 -1.19
N LYS A 19 -3.47 -28.25 -0.34
CA LYS A 19 -2.33 -28.79 0.41
C LYS A 19 -1.18 -29.17 -0.53
N ALA A 20 -1.46 -29.96 -1.56
CA ALA A 20 -0.47 -30.38 -2.55
C ALA A 20 0.13 -29.19 -3.31
N SER A 21 -0.69 -28.19 -3.66
CA SER A 21 -0.21 -26.99 -4.36
C SER A 21 0.70 -26.13 -3.47
N PHE A 22 0.35 -25.95 -2.19
CA PHE A 22 1.22 -25.26 -1.23
C PHE A 22 2.57 -25.95 -1.08
N GLU A 23 2.59 -27.28 -0.90
CA GLU A 23 3.82 -28.06 -0.80
C GLU A 23 4.68 -27.94 -2.08
N LYS A 24 4.04 -27.99 -3.26
CA LYS A 24 4.70 -27.79 -4.56
C LYS A 24 5.34 -26.40 -4.69
N HIS A 25 4.70 -25.36 -4.14
CA HIS A 25 5.23 -24.00 -4.12
C HIS A 25 6.18 -23.74 -2.93
N GLY A 26 6.63 -24.81 -2.27
CA GLY A 26 7.64 -24.74 -1.22
C GLY A 26 7.11 -24.28 0.14
N TYR A 27 5.81 -24.31 0.39
CA TYR A 27 5.25 -24.06 1.72
C TYR A 27 5.21 -25.35 2.54
N LYS A 28 5.55 -25.23 3.83
CA LYS A 28 5.39 -26.31 4.80
C LYS A 28 4.01 -26.22 5.44
N ILE A 29 3.25 -27.31 5.38
CA ILE A 29 1.97 -27.46 6.07
C ILE A 29 2.23 -27.83 7.53
N GLU A 30 1.79 -26.99 8.45
CA GLU A 30 1.98 -27.19 9.90
C GLU A 30 0.81 -27.94 10.52
N ARG A 31 -0.41 -27.65 10.06
CA ARG A 31 -1.64 -28.25 10.59
C ARG A 31 -2.77 -28.17 9.56
N VAL A 32 -3.60 -29.20 9.50
CA VAL A 32 -4.88 -29.17 8.78
C VAL A 32 -6.00 -29.55 9.73
N LEU A 33 -7.07 -28.76 9.75
CA LEU A 33 -8.30 -29.02 10.48
C LEU A 33 -9.42 -29.21 9.47
N THR A 34 -9.98 -30.41 9.39
CA THR A 34 -11.05 -30.77 8.46
C THR A 34 -12.38 -30.81 9.19
N GLY A 35 -13.38 -30.10 8.66
CA GLY A 35 -14.78 -30.22 9.04
C GLY A 35 -15.63 -30.70 7.85
N GLU A 36 -16.93 -30.83 8.05
CA GLU A 36 -17.84 -31.38 7.03
C GLU A 36 -17.99 -30.46 5.80
N THR A 37 -18.09 -29.15 6.04
CA THR A 37 -18.25 -28.09 5.03
C THR A 37 -17.19 -26.99 5.17
N SER A 38 -16.07 -27.31 5.81
CA SER A 38 -15.01 -26.32 6.05
C SER A 38 -13.69 -26.98 6.31
N PHE A 39 -12.60 -26.28 6.04
CA PHE A 39 -11.28 -26.66 6.51
C PHE A 39 -10.42 -25.45 6.82
N LEU A 40 -9.36 -25.68 7.59
CA LEU A 40 -8.32 -24.70 7.89
C LEU A 40 -6.96 -25.35 7.66
N ILE A 41 -6.10 -24.68 6.90
CA ILE A 41 -4.71 -25.06 6.64
C ILE A 41 -3.81 -24.02 7.29
N GLU A 42 -3.01 -24.44 8.26
CA GLU A 42 -1.90 -23.64 8.77
C GLU A 42 -0.65 -23.97 7.95
N TYR A 43 -0.02 -22.95 7.37
CA TYR A 43 1.14 -23.11 6.51
C TYR A 43 2.23 -22.09 6.84
N LYS A 44 3.46 -22.38 6.45
CA LYS A 44 4.63 -21.53 6.66
C LYS A 44 5.62 -21.66 5.51
N LYS A 45 6.15 -20.54 5.02
CA LYS A 45 7.26 -20.54 4.06
C LYS A 45 8.58 -20.91 4.79
N PRO A 46 9.30 -21.98 4.39
CA PRO A 46 10.56 -22.40 4.99
C PRO A 46 11.59 -21.26 4.93
N GLY A 47 12.14 -20.89 6.09
CA GLY A 47 13.07 -19.77 6.25
C GLY A 47 13.06 -19.24 7.69
N LEU A 48 14.18 -18.60 8.09
CA LEU A 48 14.49 -18.23 9.50
C LEU A 48 13.43 -17.32 10.17
N PHE A 49 12.51 -16.71 9.41
CA PHE A 49 11.47 -15.79 9.91
C PHE A 49 10.07 -15.99 9.31
N GLY A 50 9.76 -17.13 8.68
CA GLY A 50 8.41 -17.37 8.17
C GLY A 50 7.38 -17.35 9.31
N ALA A 51 6.46 -16.38 9.30
CA ALA A 51 5.31 -16.37 10.20
C ALA A 51 4.39 -17.54 9.85
N LYS A 52 3.72 -18.12 10.86
CA LYS A 52 2.64 -19.07 10.62
C LYS A 52 1.45 -18.31 10.06
N GLU A 53 0.96 -18.73 8.91
CA GLU A 53 -0.21 -18.16 8.25
C GLU A 53 -1.30 -19.21 8.14
N THR A 54 -2.52 -18.75 7.89
CA THR A 54 -3.72 -19.61 7.88
C THR A 54 -4.53 -19.39 6.63
N LEU A 55 -5.03 -20.46 6.03
CA LEU A 55 -6.07 -20.44 5.00
C LEU A 55 -7.30 -21.14 5.57
N SER A 56 -8.44 -20.47 5.63
CA SER A 56 -9.71 -21.08 6.01
C SER A 56 -10.70 -21.00 4.86
N VAL A 57 -11.28 -22.16 4.53
CA VAL A 57 -12.36 -22.30 3.56
C VAL A 57 -13.61 -22.77 4.29
N LYS A 58 -14.74 -22.09 4.11
CA LYS A 58 -16.02 -22.43 4.75
C LYS A 58 -17.17 -22.26 3.79
N GLY A 59 -18.00 -23.29 3.63
CA GLY A 59 -19.23 -23.22 2.84
C GLY A 59 -19.53 -24.51 2.10
N VAL A 60 -20.40 -24.39 1.11
CA VAL A 60 -20.88 -25.51 0.29
C VAL A 60 -20.37 -25.35 -1.15
N PRO A 61 -20.45 -26.37 -2.01
CA PRO A 61 -19.81 -26.34 -3.33
C PRO A 61 -20.13 -25.14 -4.22
N ASP A 62 -21.35 -24.61 -4.12
CA ASP A 62 -21.80 -23.45 -4.89
C ASP A 62 -21.77 -22.12 -4.13
N ASP A 63 -21.37 -22.11 -2.86
CA ASP A 63 -21.23 -20.89 -2.07
C ASP A 63 -20.27 -21.09 -0.90
N PHE A 64 -19.03 -20.65 -1.07
CA PHE A 64 -17.99 -20.80 -0.05
C PHE A 64 -17.09 -19.58 0.06
N MET A 65 -16.57 -19.37 1.26
CA MET A 65 -15.71 -18.26 1.60
C MET A 65 -14.28 -18.73 1.85
N VAL A 66 -13.33 -17.92 1.38
CA VAL A 66 -11.89 -18.06 1.61
C VAL A 66 -11.40 -16.89 2.47
N SER A 67 -10.73 -17.19 3.58
CA SER A 67 -10.27 -16.21 4.56
C SER A 67 -8.96 -16.64 5.23
N GLY A 68 -8.35 -15.75 6.02
CA GLY A 68 -7.11 -16.04 6.76
C GLY A 68 -5.82 -15.67 6.01
N ILE A 69 -5.86 -15.59 4.67
CA ILE A 69 -4.72 -15.12 3.87
C ILE A 69 -4.61 -13.59 4.02
N ARG A 70 -3.39 -13.10 4.26
CA ARG A 70 -3.11 -11.66 4.30
C ARG A 70 -3.33 -11.02 2.92
N GLU A 71 -3.83 -9.79 2.90
CA GLU A 71 -4.10 -9.06 1.65
C GLU A 71 -2.84 -8.77 0.84
N ASP A 72 -1.69 -8.60 1.49
CA ASP A 72 -0.40 -8.37 0.84
C ASP A 72 0.31 -9.66 0.37
N ASN A 73 -0.27 -10.84 0.63
CA ASN A 73 0.29 -12.12 0.22
C ASN A 73 -0.25 -12.58 -1.15
N GLN A 74 0.12 -11.85 -2.21
CA GLN A 74 -0.35 -12.09 -3.58
C GLN A 74 0.01 -13.49 -4.12
N GLU A 75 1.15 -14.04 -3.71
CA GLU A 75 1.60 -15.38 -4.11
C GLU A 75 0.63 -16.46 -3.61
N VAL A 76 0.20 -16.38 -2.35
CA VAL A 76 -0.76 -17.33 -1.79
C VAL A 76 -2.14 -17.15 -2.39
N TRP A 77 -2.59 -15.91 -2.60
CA TRP A 77 -3.87 -15.67 -3.29
C TRP A 77 -3.87 -16.27 -4.69
N PHE A 78 -2.80 -16.14 -5.45
CA PHE A 78 -2.65 -16.75 -6.77
C PHE A 78 -2.75 -18.28 -6.71
N ILE A 79 -2.03 -18.93 -5.80
CA ILE A 79 -2.09 -20.39 -5.61
C ILE A 79 -3.52 -20.85 -5.29
N VAL A 80 -4.20 -20.15 -4.39
CA VAL A 80 -5.55 -20.53 -3.98
C VAL A 80 -6.57 -20.33 -5.09
N GLU A 81 -6.48 -19.22 -5.83
CA GLU A 81 -7.37 -18.94 -6.96
C GLU A 81 -7.17 -19.91 -8.13
N ASP A 82 -5.92 -20.24 -8.46
CA ASP A 82 -5.59 -21.22 -9.49
C ASP A 82 -6.20 -22.61 -9.15
N VAL A 83 -6.05 -23.05 -7.91
CA VAL A 83 -6.59 -24.34 -7.46
C VAL A 83 -8.12 -24.35 -7.40
N ILE A 84 -8.74 -23.22 -7.02
CA ILE A 84 -10.21 -23.06 -7.05
C ILE A 84 -10.71 -23.14 -8.49
N LEU A 85 -10.09 -22.39 -9.40
CA LEU A 85 -10.47 -22.35 -10.81
C LEU A 85 -10.30 -23.73 -11.47
N ALA A 86 -9.20 -24.42 -11.20
CA ALA A 86 -8.94 -25.78 -11.67
C ALA A 86 -9.87 -26.84 -11.04
N SER A 87 -10.60 -26.49 -9.98
CA SER A 87 -11.56 -27.38 -9.30
C SER A 87 -13.02 -27.01 -9.55
N ALA A 88 -13.28 -25.93 -10.29
CA ALA A 88 -14.62 -25.45 -10.58
C ALA A 88 -15.30 -26.29 -11.67
N LYS A 89 -16.53 -26.71 -11.42
CA LYS A 89 -17.42 -27.31 -12.44
C LYS A 89 -17.98 -26.23 -13.39
N ASN A 90 -18.02 -24.98 -12.93
CA ASN A 90 -18.41 -23.82 -13.72
C ASN A 90 -17.36 -22.69 -13.62
N PRO A 91 -16.25 -22.77 -14.37
CA PRO A 91 -15.17 -21.77 -14.30
C PRO A 91 -15.60 -20.35 -14.70
N GLN A 92 -16.67 -20.20 -15.49
CA GLN A 92 -17.16 -18.89 -15.94
C GLN A 92 -17.79 -18.05 -14.81
N ALA A 93 -18.16 -18.68 -13.69
CA ALA A 93 -18.64 -17.97 -12.50
C ALA A 93 -17.51 -17.46 -11.59
N PHE A 94 -16.24 -17.72 -11.94
CA PHE A 94 -15.10 -17.30 -11.15
C PHE A 94 -14.90 -15.78 -11.21
N LYS A 95 -14.80 -15.16 -10.04
CA LYS A 95 -14.41 -13.75 -9.87
C LYS A 95 -13.24 -13.72 -8.90
N SER A 96 -12.15 -13.04 -9.26
CA SER A 96 -10.98 -12.93 -8.37
C SER A 96 -11.34 -12.17 -7.09
N HIS A 97 -10.66 -12.48 -5.99
CA HIS A 97 -10.73 -11.78 -4.71
C HIS A 97 -10.53 -10.27 -4.87
N THR A 98 -9.72 -9.82 -5.83
CA THR A 98 -9.50 -8.40 -6.13
C THR A 98 -10.73 -7.73 -6.76
N GLU A 99 -11.45 -8.43 -7.63
CA GLU A 99 -12.70 -7.96 -8.26
C GLU A 99 -13.85 -7.92 -7.24
N GLN A 100 -13.87 -8.87 -6.31
CA GLN A 100 -14.93 -8.99 -5.29
C GLN A 100 -14.84 -7.94 -4.18
N VAL A 101 -13.63 -7.48 -3.83
CA VAL A 101 -13.43 -6.39 -2.85
C VAL A 101 -14.01 -5.06 -3.37
N SER A 102 -14.16 -4.94 -4.70
CA SER A 102 -14.75 -3.75 -5.34
C SER A 102 -16.28 -3.73 -5.34
N ALA A 103 -16.95 -4.84 -4.97
CA ALA A 103 -18.38 -5.05 -5.22
C ALA A 103 -19.30 -5.06 -3.97
N ALA A 104 -18.79 -4.83 -2.76
CA ALA A 104 -19.59 -4.93 -1.53
C ALA A 104 -20.11 -3.57 -1.01
N ALA A 105 -21.14 -3.02 -1.66
CA ALA A 105 -22.01 -2.01 -1.05
C ALA A 105 -23.23 -2.69 -0.38
N PRO A 106 -23.71 -2.23 0.79
CA PRO A 106 -24.81 -2.88 1.50
C PRO A 106 -26.19 -2.56 0.88
N PRO A 107 -27.22 -3.41 1.08
CA PRO A 107 -28.55 -3.20 0.54
C PRO A 107 -29.27 -2.03 1.26
N THR A 108 -29.89 -1.15 0.49
CA THR A 108 -30.66 0.00 0.96
C THR A 108 -32.06 -0.43 1.43
N PRO A 109 -32.60 0.11 2.54
CA PRO A 109 -33.98 -0.16 2.95
C PRO A 109 -34.97 0.52 1.99
N THR A 110 -36.10 -0.14 1.80
CA THR A 110 -37.20 0.25 0.91
C THR A 110 -37.89 1.52 1.41
N GLN A 111 -37.88 2.60 0.62
CA GLN A 111 -38.79 3.74 0.75
C GLN A 111 -39.04 4.41 -0.63
N PRO A 112 -40.16 5.13 -0.82
CA PRO A 112 -41.03 5.01 -1.99
C PRO A 112 -40.59 5.81 -3.20
N THR A 113 -41.12 5.39 -4.35
CA THR A 113 -41.00 5.96 -5.70
C THR A 113 -40.91 7.48 -5.76
N ALA A 114 -39.71 7.99 -6.03
CA ALA A 114 -39.43 9.31 -6.57
C ALA A 114 -39.04 9.19 -8.06
N PRO A 115 -39.27 10.21 -8.90
CA PRO A 115 -39.27 10.09 -10.35
C PRO A 115 -37.88 9.80 -10.92
N SER A 116 -37.86 9.12 -12.06
CA SER A 116 -36.70 8.57 -12.76
C SER A 116 -35.51 9.55 -12.82
N PRO A 117 -34.26 9.10 -12.55
CA PRO A 117 -33.08 9.93 -12.70
C PRO A 117 -32.86 10.31 -14.17
N PRO A 118 -32.30 11.51 -14.46
CA PRO A 118 -31.95 11.87 -15.82
C PRO A 118 -30.89 10.90 -16.37
N LYS A 119 -31.00 10.56 -17.65
CA LYS A 119 -30.06 9.68 -18.36
C LYS A 119 -28.60 10.10 -18.07
N PRO A 120 -27.66 9.12 -17.97
CA PRO A 120 -26.24 9.42 -17.94
C PRO A 120 -25.89 10.36 -19.11
N PRO A 121 -25.06 11.40 -18.89
CA PRO A 121 -24.59 12.22 -19.98
C PRO A 121 -23.87 11.30 -20.99
N THR A 122 -24.30 11.39 -22.24
CA THR A 122 -23.62 10.78 -23.39
C THR A 122 -22.11 11.05 -23.32
N PRO A 123 -21.24 10.08 -23.67
CA PRO A 123 -19.80 10.32 -23.75
C PRO A 123 -19.57 11.55 -24.64
N LYS A 124 -19.03 12.61 -24.06
CA LYS A 124 -18.58 13.79 -24.80
C LYS A 124 -17.59 13.29 -25.87
N PRO A 125 -17.69 13.73 -27.14
CA PRO A 125 -16.79 13.27 -28.19
C PRO A 125 -15.34 13.41 -27.72
N ALA A 126 -14.56 12.34 -27.83
CA ALA A 126 -13.15 12.35 -27.47
C ALA A 126 -12.47 13.47 -28.26
N GLN A 127 -12.07 14.53 -27.57
CA GLN A 127 -11.39 15.64 -28.22
C GLN A 127 -10.08 15.13 -28.84
N PRO A 128 -9.68 15.59 -30.03
CA PRO A 128 -8.40 15.21 -30.62
C PRO A 128 -7.27 15.54 -29.65
N LEU A 129 -6.30 14.63 -29.53
CA LEU A 129 -5.16 14.77 -28.62
C LEU A 129 -4.42 16.10 -28.87
N PRO A 130 -3.99 16.82 -27.82
CA PRO A 130 -3.22 18.06 -27.99
C PRO A 130 -1.90 17.78 -28.69
N THR A 131 -1.60 18.55 -29.73
CA THR A 131 -0.29 18.51 -30.42
C THR A 131 0.60 19.70 -30.08
N LYS A 132 0.06 20.72 -29.39
CA LYS A 132 0.77 21.93 -28.96
C LYS A 132 0.36 22.37 -27.56
N CYS A 133 1.31 22.94 -26.81
CA CYS A 133 1.06 23.50 -25.50
C CYS A 133 0.19 24.75 -25.62
N THR A 134 -0.89 24.80 -24.84
CA THR A 134 -1.81 25.94 -24.82
C THR A 134 -1.22 27.20 -24.18
N ARG A 135 -0.13 27.07 -23.41
CA ARG A 135 0.57 28.20 -22.78
C ARG A 135 1.71 28.76 -23.63
N CYS A 136 2.62 27.92 -24.13
CA CYS A 136 3.81 28.39 -24.86
C CYS A 136 3.89 27.98 -26.35
N GLY A 137 2.93 27.20 -26.85
CA GLY A 137 2.90 26.76 -28.25
C GLY A 137 3.87 25.63 -28.61
N ALA A 138 4.70 25.16 -27.68
CA ALA A 138 5.67 24.09 -27.92
C ALA A 138 4.98 22.78 -28.36
N PRO A 139 5.62 21.97 -29.24
CA PRO A 139 5.06 20.71 -29.70
C PRO A 139 4.91 19.72 -28.54
N ILE A 140 3.82 18.96 -28.57
CA ILE A 140 3.50 17.94 -27.58
C ILE A 140 3.26 16.60 -28.28
N SER A 141 3.86 15.54 -27.74
CA SER A 141 3.53 14.16 -28.05
C SER A 141 2.89 13.52 -26.81
N VAL A 142 1.57 13.44 -26.79
CA VAL A 142 0.81 12.69 -25.77
C VAL A 142 0.08 11.52 -26.42
N THR A 143 -0.08 10.44 -25.69
CA THR A 143 -0.82 9.25 -26.13
C THR A 143 -2.21 9.21 -25.47
N GLN A 144 -3.04 8.21 -25.83
CA GLN A 144 -4.37 8.05 -25.21
C GLN A 144 -4.29 7.57 -23.76
N GLU A 145 -3.14 7.00 -23.37
CA GLU A 145 -2.84 6.49 -22.04
C GLU A 145 -2.37 7.61 -21.09
N ASP A 146 -1.91 8.74 -21.63
CA ASP A 146 -1.50 9.89 -20.82
C ASP A 146 -2.73 10.59 -20.23
N ILE A 147 -2.76 10.74 -18.91
CA ILE A 147 -3.89 11.39 -18.19
C ILE A 147 -3.61 12.87 -17.97
N ILE A 148 -2.39 13.19 -17.55
CA ILE A 148 -1.92 14.53 -17.24
C ILE A 148 -0.64 14.79 -18.02
N TYR A 149 -0.60 15.94 -18.70
CA TYR A 149 0.56 16.41 -19.41
C TYR A 149 1.21 17.57 -18.66
N THR A 150 2.53 17.51 -18.50
CA THR A 150 3.37 18.62 -18.03
C THR A 150 4.29 19.09 -19.14
N CYS A 151 4.24 20.38 -19.45
CA CYS A 151 5.06 20.96 -20.49
C CYS A 151 6.53 21.03 -20.10
N ARG A 152 7.37 20.34 -20.87
CA ARG A 152 8.83 20.32 -20.73
C ARG A 152 9.52 21.64 -21.12
N TYR A 153 8.76 22.66 -21.54
CA TYR A 153 9.30 23.96 -21.93
C TYR A 153 8.92 25.06 -20.94
N CYS A 154 7.63 25.15 -20.58
CA CYS A 154 7.12 26.23 -19.72
C CYS A 154 6.53 25.75 -18.39
N GLY A 155 6.52 24.45 -18.13
CA GLY A 155 5.98 23.87 -16.90
C GLY A 155 4.46 23.87 -16.77
N PHE A 156 3.72 24.31 -17.79
CA PHE A 156 2.26 24.24 -17.80
C PHE A 156 1.76 22.79 -17.68
N THR A 157 0.83 22.56 -16.76
CA THR A 157 0.27 21.22 -16.52
C THR A 157 -1.24 21.23 -16.67
N MET A 158 -1.76 20.26 -17.42
CA MET A 158 -3.20 20.11 -17.65
C MET A 158 -3.61 18.63 -17.74
N THR A 159 -4.87 18.38 -17.42
CA THR A 159 -5.53 17.11 -17.71
C THR A 159 -5.82 17.02 -19.21
N ILE A 160 -5.41 15.93 -19.86
CA ILE A 160 -5.54 15.79 -21.32
C ILE A 160 -7.01 15.65 -21.75
N ALA A 161 -7.81 14.92 -20.98
CA ALA A 161 -9.22 14.67 -21.28
C ALA A 161 -10.10 15.94 -21.13
N THR A 162 -9.93 16.70 -20.06
CA THR A 162 -10.79 17.88 -19.75
C THR A 162 -10.20 19.20 -20.22
N ARG A 163 -8.89 19.26 -20.48
CA ARG A 163 -8.12 20.49 -20.75
C ARG A 163 -8.13 21.48 -19.59
N GLU A 164 -8.43 21.00 -18.39
CA GLU A 164 -8.36 21.80 -17.17
C GLU A 164 -6.91 21.93 -16.70
N GLU A 165 -6.54 23.13 -16.30
CA GLU A 165 -5.22 23.43 -15.74
C GLU A 165 -5.11 22.90 -14.30
N ILE A 166 -3.99 22.22 -14.01
CA ILE A 166 -3.61 21.87 -12.64
C ILE A 166 -2.85 23.06 -12.05
N LYS A 167 -3.56 23.86 -11.26
CA LYS A 167 -3.02 25.10 -10.68
C LYS A 167 -1.97 24.86 -9.60
N LYS A 168 -2.14 23.80 -8.80
CA LYS A 168 -1.25 23.45 -7.68
C LYS A 168 -0.23 22.42 -8.14
N HIS A 169 0.82 22.90 -8.80
CA HIS A 169 1.93 22.08 -9.28
C HIS A 169 3.26 22.59 -8.76
N SER A 170 3.91 21.78 -7.93
CA SER A 170 5.20 22.07 -7.33
C SER A 170 6.21 20.95 -7.58
N MET A 171 7.45 21.19 -7.17
CA MET A 171 8.52 20.20 -7.16
C MET A 171 9.43 20.41 -5.96
N LEU A 172 10.28 19.42 -5.69
CA LEU A 172 11.44 19.62 -4.84
C LEU A 172 12.69 19.78 -5.69
N GLU A 173 13.61 20.60 -5.22
CA GLU A 173 14.91 20.77 -5.86
C GLU A 173 15.84 19.60 -5.50
N ASN A 174 16.47 19.01 -6.51
CA ASN A 174 17.55 18.05 -6.29
C ASN A 174 18.77 18.77 -5.70
N ARG A 175 19.23 18.30 -4.56
CA ARG A 175 20.37 18.83 -3.79
C ARG A 175 21.50 17.82 -3.63
N LEU A 176 21.30 16.61 -4.16
CA LEU A 176 22.28 15.54 -4.12
C LEU A 176 22.91 15.30 -5.48
N PHE A 177 24.21 15.07 -5.47
CA PHE A 177 24.94 14.48 -6.59
C PHE A 177 24.83 12.96 -6.57
N ALA A 178 25.02 12.32 -7.72
CA ALA A 178 24.97 10.86 -7.87
C ALA A 178 25.86 10.13 -6.85
N GLN A 179 27.06 10.65 -6.57
CA GLN A 179 27.98 10.07 -5.58
C GLN A 179 27.41 10.07 -4.15
N GLN A 180 26.73 11.15 -3.75
CA GLN A 180 26.11 11.26 -2.43
C GLN A 180 24.92 10.30 -2.31
N ALA A 181 24.15 10.13 -3.38
CA ALA A 181 23.08 9.14 -3.42
C ALA A 181 23.63 7.70 -3.29
N VAL A 182 24.74 7.39 -3.96
CA VAL A 182 25.44 6.10 -3.83
C VAL A 182 25.94 5.90 -2.40
N GLU A 183 26.52 6.91 -1.76
CA GLU A 183 26.98 6.82 -0.37
C GLU A 183 25.82 6.53 0.59
N ALA A 184 24.70 7.25 0.44
CA ALA A 184 23.48 7.00 1.22
C ALA A 184 22.96 5.57 1.00
N ALA A 185 22.98 5.08 -0.23
CA ALA A 185 22.60 3.71 -0.57
C ALA A 185 23.55 2.68 0.07
N ARG A 186 24.87 2.85 -0.02
CA ARG A 186 25.86 1.96 0.60
C ARG A 186 25.69 1.90 2.13
N LYS A 187 25.49 3.05 2.77
CA LYS A 187 25.19 3.13 4.21
C LYS A 187 23.91 2.39 4.57
N TYR A 188 22.91 2.42 3.69
CA TYR A 188 21.69 1.63 3.85
C TYR A 188 21.92 0.13 3.64
N MET A 189 22.74 -0.29 2.67
CA MET A 189 23.09 -1.70 2.47
C MET A 189 23.71 -2.29 3.76
N ASP A 190 24.65 -1.56 4.36
CA ASP A 190 25.37 -2.00 5.57
C ASP A 190 24.57 -1.91 6.86
N LYS A 191 23.35 -1.36 6.81
CA LYS A 191 22.53 -1.15 8.00
C LYS A 191 22.02 -2.47 8.57
N GLY A 192 22.59 -2.86 9.71
CA GLY A 192 22.16 -3.99 10.54
C GLY A 192 23.30 -4.96 10.81
N LEU A 193 23.24 -5.68 11.94
CA LEU A 193 24.33 -6.53 12.42
C LEU A 193 24.78 -7.60 11.41
N LEU A 194 23.83 -8.14 10.63
CA LEU A 194 24.07 -9.22 9.66
C LEU A 194 24.44 -8.72 8.25
N ARG A 195 24.57 -7.40 8.05
CA ARG A 195 24.80 -6.79 6.73
C ARG A 195 26.05 -5.93 6.66
N VAL A 196 26.85 -5.90 7.72
CA VAL A 196 28.05 -5.06 7.78
C VAL A 196 29.01 -5.47 6.66
N GLY A 197 29.33 -4.53 5.76
CA GLY A 197 30.27 -4.73 4.67
C GLY A 197 29.66 -5.32 3.40
N VAL A 198 28.33 -5.48 3.32
CA VAL A 198 27.63 -5.83 2.08
C VAL A 198 27.93 -4.82 0.98
N SER A 199 28.04 -3.54 1.35
CA SER A 199 28.32 -2.47 0.38
C SER A 199 29.69 -2.62 -0.31
N LYS A 200 30.63 -3.38 0.26
CA LYS A 200 31.96 -3.60 -0.33
C LYS A 200 31.91 -4.57 -1.51
N ASP A 201 31.03 -5.57 -1.40
CA ASP A 201 30.86 -6.62 -2.39
C ASP A 201 29.83 -6.22 -3.46
N ALA A 202 29.06 -5.15 -3.21
CA ALA A 202 28.07 -4.60 -4.11
C ALA A 202 28.70 -3.77 -5.24
N GLN A 203 28.40 -4.14 -6.49
CA GLN A 203 28.80 -3.41 -7.69
C GLN A 203 27.66 -2.49 -8.13
N ILE A 204 27.90 -1.17 -8.14
CA ILE A 204 26.90 -0.21 -8.62
C ILE A 204 26.88 -0.27 -10.15
N THR A 205 25.72 -0.57 -10.73
CA THR A 205 25.56 -0.77 -12.18
C THR A 205 24.98 0.45 -12.87
N ASN A 206 24.04 1.15 -12.22
CA ASN A 206 23.41 2.35 -12.77
C ASN A 206 22.96 3.28 -11.65
N VAL A 207 23.05 4.59 -11.86
CA VAL A 207 22.57 5.61 -10.92
C VAL A 207 21.77 6.63 -11.70
N LYS A 208 20.45 6.63 -11.53
CA LYS A 208 19.55 7.46 -12.33
C LYS A 208 18.69 8.36 -11.46
N LEU A 209 18.71 9.66 -11.74
CA LEU A 209 17.78 10.61 -11.14
C LEU A 209 16.45 10.56 -11.90
N ARG A 210 15.35 10.37 -11.17
CA ARG A 210 13.99 10.44 -11.70
C ARG A 210 13.17 11.44 -10.90
N TYR A 211 12.43 12.30 -11.60
CA TYR A 211 11.40 13.12 -10.99
C TYR A 211 10.09 12.33 -10.96
N VAL A 212 9.71 11.91 -9.76
CA VAL A 212 8.57 11.03 -9.50
C VAL A 212 7.36 11.87 -9.06
N PRO A 213 6.19 11.74 -9.70
CA PRO A 213 5.02 12.54 -9.37
C PRO A 213 4.25 11.96 -8.18
N PHE A 214 3.88 12.82 -7.24
CA PHE A 214 3.02 12.52 -6.10
C PHE A 214 1.83 13.48 -6.09
N TRP A 215 0.66 12.97 -5.70
CA TRP A 215 -0.42 13.82 -5.22
C TRP A 215 -0.30 13.99 -3.72
N VAL A 216 -0.33 15.23 -3.23
CA VAL A 216 -0.30 15.55 -1.81
C VAL A 216 -1.62 16.18 -1.41
N PHE A 217 -2.34 15.52 -0.52
CA PHE A 217 -3.63 15.97 -0.04
C PHE A 217 -3.57 16.40 1.42
N GLN A 218 -4.29 17.46 1.76
CA GLN A 218 -4.68 17.71 3.15
C GLN A 218 -5.99 16.97 3.42
N ALA A 219 -6.05 16.21 4.50
CA ALA A 219 -7.24 15.45 4.85
C ALA A 219 -7.53 15.54 6.36
N ASN A 220 -8.81 15.64 6.70
CA ASN A 220 -9.27 15.60 8.08
C ASN A 220 -10.15 14.36 8.27
N ALA A 221 -9.89 13.61 9.35
CA ALA A 221 -10.64 12.43 9.70
C ALA A 221 -11.23 12.58 11.11
N ASN A 222 -12.51 12.27 11.24
CA ASN A 222 -13.20 12.14 12.52
C ASN A 222 -13.66 10.70 12.67
N THR A 223 -13.19 10.02 13.71
CA THR A 223 -13.43 8.59 13.93
C THR A 223 -14.20 8.38 15.22
N TRP A 224 -15.27 7.60 15.14
CA TRP A 224 -16.04 7.09 16.28
C TRP A 224 -15.96 5.57 16.29
N PHE A 225 -15.67 5.00 17.46
CA PHE A 225 -15.53 3.56 17.57
C PHE A 225 -16.02 3.04 18.91
N LYS A 226 -16.44 1.78 18.89
CA LYS A 226 -16.91 1.02 20.06
C LYS A 226 -16.10 -0.26 20.17
N GLY A 227 -15.75 -0.63 21.39
CA GLY A 227 -15.01 -1.86 21.65
C GLY A 227 -15.07 -2.29 23.10
N ILE A 228 -14.37 -3.38 23.38
CA ILE A 228 -14.24 -3.96 24.72
C ILE A 228 -12.84 -3.66 25.24
N THR A 229 -12.77 -3.25 26.51
CA THR A 229 -11.51 -3.05 27.26
C THR A 229 -11.53 -3.85 28.55
N GLY A 230 -10.36 -4.18 29.07
CA GLY A 230 -10.23 -4.89 30.34
C GLY A 230 -10.25 -6.41 30.18
N THR A 231 -10.13 -6.96 28.97
CA THR A 231 -9.96 -8.42 28.77
C THR A 231 -8.49 -8.86 28.89
N GLY A 232 -7.59 -7.93 29.24
CA GLY A 232 -6.17 -8.16 29.50
C GLY A 232 -5.28 -7.79 28.31
N ILE A 233 -4.12 -7.15 28.62
CA ILE A 233 -2.89 -6.83 27.85
C ILE A 233 -2.92 -6.53 26.34
N MET A 234 -4.00 -6.74 25.60
CA MET A 234 -4.04 -6.58 24.14
C MET A 234 -3.99 -5.12 23.73
N GLY A 235 -4.75 -4.22 24.36
CA GLY A 235 -4.73 -2.79 23.99
C GLY A 235 -3.33 -2.18 24.07
N GLU A 236 -2.62 -2.41 25.18
CA GLU A 236 -1.26 -1.87 25.39
C GLU A 236 -0.21 -2.60 24.53
N LEU A 237 -0.32 -3.92 24.28
CA LEU A 237 0.58 -4.62 23.34
C LEU A 237 0.33 -4.23 21.88
N HIS A 238 -0.92 -4.04 21.45
CA HIS A 238 -1.26 -3.59 20.09
C HIS A 238 -0.74 -2.18 19.85
N GLN A 239 -0.98 -1.26 20.79
CA GLN A 239 -0.51 0.13 20.70
C GLN A 239 1.01 0.23 20.62
N ALA A 240 1.69 -0.61 21.40
CA ALA A 240 3.12 -0.73 21.34
C ALA A 240 3.55 -1.34 19.99
N GLU A 241 2.96 -2.48 19.58
CA GLU A 241 3.30 -3.22 18.34
C GLU A 241 3.11 -2.34 17.09
N GLU A 242 2.11 -1.47 17.11
CA GLU A 242 1.84 -0.47 16.08
C GLU A 242 2.87 0.66 16.08
N ALA A 243 3.31 1.19 17.23
CA ALA A 243 4.39 2.17 17.29
C ALA A 243 5.74 1.64 16.75
N VAL A 244 5.92 0.32 16.76
CA VAL A 244 7.09 -0.36 16.18
C VAL A 244 6.91 -0.69 14.70
N LYS A 245 5.67 -0.95 14.26
CA LYS A 245 5.33 -1.30 12.86
C LYS A 245 5.02 -0.09 11.98
N ASP A 246 4.67 1.07 12.54
CA ASP A 246 4.43 2.28 11.76
C ASP A 246 5.72 2.71 11.04
N LYS A 247 5.72 2.53 9.72
CA LYS A 247 6.84 2.93 8.85
C LYS A 247 7.03 4.46 8.81
N ARG A 248 6.03 5.25 9.25
CA ARG A 248 6.07 6.73 9.31
C ARG A 248 6.76 7.27 10.58
N ALA A 249 6.83 6.50 11.66
CA ALA A 249 7.47 6.91 12.92
C ALA A 249 8.99 6.63 12.90
N SER A 250 9.78 7.52 12.29
CA SER A 250 11.22 7.28 12.05
C SER A 250 12.12 7.36 13.30
N GLY A 251 11.66 7.95 14.41
CA GLY A 251 12.50 8.27 15.58
C GLY A 251 12.59 7.22 16.70
N PHE A 252 11.67 6.24 16.78
CA PHE A 252 11.48 5.45 18.02
C PHE A 252 11.97 3.98 17.98
N LYS A 253 12.57 3.53 16.87
CA LYS A 253 12.82 2.10 16.58
C LYS A 253 13.73 1.34 17.56
N LYS A 254 14.63 2.02 18.29
CA LYS A 254 15.54 1.36 19.26
C LYS A 254 15.08 1.44 20.72
N PHE A 255 14.41 2.52 21.12
CA PHE A 255 13.86 2.67 22.47
C PHE A 255 12.54 1.91 22.65
N GLY A 256 11.76 1.74 21.58
CA GLY A 256 10.46 1.05 21.63
C GLY A 256 10.55 -0.42 22.05
N LYS A 257 11.48 -1.22 21.47
CA LYS A 257 11.57 -2.66 21.78
C LYS A 257 11.91 -2.97 23.24
N MET A 258 12.70 -2.13 23.90
CA MET A 258 13.11 -2.33 25.30
C MET A 258 12.01 -1.93 26.28
N LEU A 259 11.23 -0.89 25.94
CA LEU A 259 10.02 -0.50 26.69
C LEU A 259 8.94 -1.58 26.66
N PHE A 260 8.75 -2.29 25.55
CA PHE A 260 7.73 -3.34 25.45
C PHE A 260 7.92 -4.51 26.40
N ALA A 261 9.14 -5.00 26.56
CA ALA A 261 9.41 -6.11 27.45
C ALA A 261 9.15 -5.71 28.90
N GLY A 262 9.52 -4.47 29.26
CA GLY A 262 9.23 -3.88 30.57
C GLY A 262 7.74 -3.63 30.80
N VAL A 263 7.02 -3.13 29.80
CA VAL A 263 5.55 -2.90 29.85
C VAL A 263 4.79 -4.22 29.93
N LYS A 264 5.22 -5.25 29.20
CA LYS A 264 4.61 -6.59 29.27
C LYS A 264 4.77 -7.21 30.66
N ALA A 265 5.98 -7.16 31.22
CA ALA A 265 6.24 -7.67 32.57
C ALA A 265 5.51 -6.86 33.66
N TYR A 266 5.40 -5.53 33.50
CA TYR A 266 4.68 -4.67 34.44
C TYR A 266 3.16 -4.86 34.36
N ALA A 267 2.61 -5.04 33.15
CA ALA A 267 1.19 -5.30 32.92
C ALA A 267 0.78 -6.72 33.38
N GLU A 268 1.67 -7.70 33.26
CA GLU A 268 1.50 -9.05 33.83
C GLU A 268 1.52 -9.03 35.37
N MET A 269 2.35 -8.18 36.00
CA MET A 269 2.40 -8.04 37.47
C MET A 269 1.22 -7.26 38.08
N GLN A 270 0.54 -6.40 37.31
CA GLN A 270 -0.62 -5.62 37.76
C GLN A 270 -1.96 -6.21 37.33
N GLN A 271 -2.09 -7.54 37.31
CA GLN A 271 -3.37 -8.24 37.17
C GLN A 271 -4.28 -8.01 38.40
N LYS A 272 -4.81 -6.79 38.53
CA LYS A 272 -6.12 -6.59 39.17
C LYS A 272 -7.17 -6.93 38.11
N GLU A 273 -8.05 -7.88 38.43
CA GLU A 273 -9.21 -8.30 37.64
C GLU A 273 -9.99 -7.10 37.07
N LYS A 274 -9.58 -6.59 35.91
CA LYS A 274 -10.38 -5.63 35.17
C LYS A 274 -11.50 -6.42 34.53
N ARG A 275 -12.75 -6.08 34.85
CA ARG A 275 -13.92 -6.68 34.20
C ARG A 275 -14.00 -6.14 32.77
N PRO A 276 -14.38 -6.96 31.77
CA PRO A 276 -14.65 -6.48 30.42
C PRO A 276 -15.68 -5.35 30.47
N ARG A 277 -15.34 -4.22 29.88
CA ARG A 277 -16.23 -3.05 29.75
C ARG A 277 -16.30 -2.62 28.31
N THR A 278 -17.51 -2.48 27.82
CA THR A 278 -17.79 -1.83 26.56
C THR A 278 -17.52 -0.33 26.70
N VAL A 279 -16.70 0.21 25.80
CA VAL A 279 -16.34 1.62 25.73
C VAL A 279 -16.70 2.18 24.37
N SER A 280 -16.97 3.47 24.33
CA SER A 280 -17.19 4.21 23.09
C SER A 280 -16.37 5.48 23.12
N TYR A 281 -15.58 5.69 22.08
CA TYR A 281 -14.64 6.79 21.99
C TYR A 281 -14.73 7.46 20.63
N SER A 282 -14.18 8.68 20.57
CA SER A 282 -13.96 9.38 19.32
C SER A 282 -12.62 10.10 19.32
N PHE A 283 -12.08 10.35 18.14
CA PHE A 283 -10.89 11.18 17.96
C PHE A 283 -10.89 11.80 16.56
N ALA A 284 -10.11 12.87 16.42
CA ALA A 284 -9.95 13.59 15.17
C ALA A 284 -8.46 13.71 14.83
N ASN A 285 -8.11 13.53 13.56
CA ASN A 285 -6.76 13.70 13.05
C ASN A 285 -6.75 14.53 11.77
N SER A 286 -5.67 15.27 11.58
CA SER A 286 -5.37 15.98 10.33
C SER A 286 -4.12 15.38 9.70
N TYR A 287 -4.14 15.20 8.38
CA TYR A 287 -3.09 14.54 7.61
C TYR A 287 -2.63 15.42 6.46
N ILE A 288 -1.32 15.36 6.22
CA ILE A 288 -0.73 15.65 4.90
C ILE A 288 -0.38 14.29 4.31
N TRP A 289 -1.06 13.90 3.24
CA TRP A 289 -1.01 12.56 2.70
C TRP A 289 -0.47 12.56 1.26
N PRO A 290 0.82 12.24 1.08
CA PRO A 290 1.37 11.99 -0.24
C PRO A 290 0.99 10.58 -0.73
N THR A 291 0.53 10.49 -1.97
CA THR A 291 0.31 9.24 -2.70
C THR A 291 1.01 9.31 -4.06
N LEU A 292 1.56 8.20 -4.52
CA LEU A 292 2.20 8.14 -5.83
C LEU A 292 1.14 8.41 -6.90
N ALA A 293 1.43 9.29 -7.86
CA ALA A 293 0.51 9.60 -8.96
C ALA A 293 0.67 8.62 -10.14
N ARG A 294 1.10 7.38 -9.84
CA ARG A 294 1.34 6.31 -10.80
C ARG A 294 0.84 4.98 -10.25
N ARG A 295 0.32 4.13 -11.13
CA ARG A 295 -0.08 2.75 -10.82
C ARG A 295 1.12 1.82 -10.87
N THR A 296 2.05 2.08 -11.79
CA THR A 296 3.31 1.33 -11.87
C THR A 296 4.06 1.47 -10.56
N LEU A 297 4.00 0.42 -9.74
CA LEU A 297 4.61 0.41 -8.42
C LEU A 297 6.11 0.64 -8.55
N ILE A 298 6.59 1.71 -7.93
CA ILE A 298 7.99 1.85 -7.58
C ILE A 298 8.16 1.12 -6.25
N SER A 299 8.29 -0.21 -6.33
CA SER A 299 8.30 -1.11 -5.16
C SER A 299 9.34 -0.72 -4.09
N GLU A 300 10.35 0.04 -4.49
CA GLU A 300 11.43 0.55 -3.66
C GLU A 300 10.96 1.69 -2.75
N ILE A 301 9.98 2.50 -3.17
CA ILE A 301 9.47 3.62 -2.37
C ILE A 301 8.38 3.09 -1.44
N ASN A 302 8.75 2.86 -0.18
CA ASN A 302 7.82 2.34 0.82
C ASN A 302 6.93 3.44 1.41
N TYR A 303 7.50 4.63 1.58
CA TYR A 303 6.86 5.79 2.16
C TYR A 303 7.68 7.03 1.83
N TYR A 304 7.01 8.11 1.44
CA TYR A 304 7.63 9.42 1.31
C TYR A 304 6.87 10.43 2.15
N ASP A 305 7.60 11.24 2.91
CA ASP A 305 7.05 12.39 3.61
C ASP A 305 7.56 13.62 2.89
N VAL A 306 6.70 14.30 2.13
CA VAL A 306 7.12 15.40 1.26
C VAL A 306 7.49 16.60 2.14
N PRO A 307 8.77 17.03 2.17
CA PRO A 307 9.19 18.12 3.01
C PRO A 307 8.60 19.44 2.51
N ALA A 308 7.56 19.92 3.19
CA ALA A 308 6.81 21.11 2.78
C ALA A 308 7.69 22.36 2.64
N SER A 309 8.71 22.52 3.49
CA SER A 309 9.66 23.64 3.48
C SER A 309 10.62 23.65 2.29
N ARG A 310 10.69 22.55 1.54
CA ARG A 310 11.56 22.39 0.37
C ARG A 310 10.81 22.47 -0.96
N LYS A 311 9.49 22.65 -0.93
CA LYS A 311 8.68 22.80 -2.14
C LYS A 311 8.94 24.13 -2.80
N ILE A 312 9.15 24.08 -4.11
CA ILE A 312 9.21 25.24 -4.99
C ILE A 312 8.12 25.11 -6.07
N PRO A 313 7.62 26.21 -6.65
CA PRO A 313 6.81 26.13 -7.87
C PRO A 313 7.50 25.28 -8.92
N PHE A 314 6.73 24.55 -9.72
CA PHE A 314 7.31 23.70 -10.75
C PHE A 314 8.14 24.53 -11.75
N ASP A 315 9.42 24.17 -11.90
CA ASP A 315 10.38 24.83 -12.76
C ASP A 315 11.17 23.80 -13.54
N VAL A 316 10.91 23.71 -14.86
CA VAL A 316 11.60 22.75 -15.73
C VAL A 316 13.10 23.04 -15.83
N GLY A 317 13.52 24.31 -15.70
CA GLY A 317 14.93 24.71 -15.75
C GLY A 317 15.76 24.15 -14.59
N LYS A 318 15.10 23.73 -13.50
CA LYS A 318 15.74 23.08 -12.34
C LYS A 318 15.89 21.57 -12.49
N ILE A 319 15.36 20.98 -13.55
CA ILE A 319 15.45 19.55 -13.84
C ILE A 319 16.69 19.31 -14.71
N PRO A 320 17.69 18.53 -14.26
CA PRO A 320 18.83 18.16 -15.09
C PRO A 320 18.38 17.49 -16.40
N SER A 321 19.06 17.76 -17.51
CA SER A 321 18.68 17.25 -18.84
C SER A 321 18.77 15.72 -18.94
N ASP A 322 19.64 15.11 -18.15
CA ASP A 322 19.84 13.67 -18.05
C ASP A 322 18.90 13.01 -17.02
N ALA A 323 18.12 13.78 -16.27
CA ALA A 323 17.12 13.25 -15.35
C ALA A 323 15.89 12.74 -16.12
N GLU A 324 15.40 11.57 -15.71
CA GLU A 324 14.13 11.07 -16.21
C GLU A 324 12.98 11.79 -15.53
N PHE A 325 11.92 12.05 -16.28
CA PHE A 325 10.70 12.65 -15.77
C PHE A 325 9.56 11.69 -16.02
N LEU A 326 8.92 11.24 -14.95
CA LEU A 326 7.93 10.17 -15.04
C LEU A 326 6.54 10.74 -15.29
N ASN A 327 5.80 10.07 -16.18
CA ASN A 327 4.42 10.43 -16.49
C ASN A 327 3.49 10.16 -15.30
N ILE A 328 2.35 10.85 -15.31
CA ILE A 328 1.31 10.75 -14.29
C ILE A 328 0.21 9.82 -14.81
N GLU A 329 -0.08 8.75 -14.06
CA GLU A 329 -1.04 7.70 -14.45
C GLU A 329 -2.29 7.69 -13.58
N LEU A 330 -2.39 8.60 -12.61
CA LEU A 330 -3.55 8.76 -11.74
C LEU A 330 -3.97 10.23 -11.72
N ASN A 331 -5.24 10.49 -12.04
CA ASN A 331 -5.80 11.82 -11.84
C ASN A 331 -6.10 12.10 -10.36
N GLU A 332 -6.48 13.34 -10.04
CA GLU A 332 -6.73 13.77 -8.67
C GLU A 332 -7.87 12.98 -7.99
N GLU A 333 -8.96 12.68 -8.71
CA GLU A 333 -10.14 12.01 -8.14
C GLU A 333 -9.87 10.52 -7.86
N GLU A 334 -9.15 9.85 -8.75
CA GLU A 334 -8.63 8.50 -8.51
C GLU A 334 -7.70 8.48 -7.30
N ALA A 335 -6.77 9.43 -7.22
CA ALA A 335 -5.84 9.54 -6.10
C ALA A 335 -6.56 9.84 -4.76
N LYS A 336 -7.59 10.70 -4.75
CA LYS A 336 -8.44 10.94 -3.56
C LYS A 336 -9.12 9.67 -3.07
N THR A 337 -9.57 8.81 -3.99
CA THR A 337 -10.22 7.54 -3.63
C THR A 337 -9.23 6.62 -2.91
N THR A 338 -8.02 6.46 -3.44
CA THR A 338 -6.94 5.71 -2.78
C THR A 338 -6.61 6.27 -1.40
N VAL A 339 -6.42 7.60 -1.30
CA VAL A 339 -6.07 8.26 -0.03
C VAL A 339 -7.14 8.11 1.03
N LYS A 340 -8.42 8.16 0.67
CA LYS A 340 -9.52 7.90 1.62
C LYS A 340 -9.43 6.50 2.20
N ALA A 341 -9.22 5.48 1.36
CA ALA A 341 -9.09 4.10 1.82
C ALA A 341 -7.87 3.90 2.74
N GLU A 342 -6.73 4.51 2.41
CA GLU A 342 -5.52 4.43 3.23
C GLU A 342 -5.67 5.14 4.59
N ILE A 343 -6.32 6.31 4.61
CA ILE A 343 -6.62 7.04 5.85
C ILE A 343 -7.60 6.24 6.70
N GLU A 344 -8.66 5.67 6.12
CA GLU A 344 -9.62 4.84 6.83
C GLU A 344 -8.93 3.63 7.49
N ALA A 345 -8.04 2.95 6.76
CA ALA A 345 -7.25 1.85 7.29
C ALA A 345 -6.36 2.30 8.47
N LYS A 346 -5.72 3.47 8.38
CA LYS A 346 -4.91 4.04 9.46
C LYS A 346 -5.75 4.42 10.68
N GLU A 347 -6.90 5.06 10.49
CA GLU A 347 -7.83 5.43 11.56
C GLU A 347 -8.35 4.20 12.30
N ARG A 348 -8.71 3.15 11.55
CA ARG A 348 -9.12 1.87 12.13
C ARG A 348 -8.00 1.19 12.92
N LEU A 349 -6.76 1.30 12.45
CA LEU A 349 -5.58 0.81 13.17
C LEU A 349 -5.43 1.53 14.53
N ILE A 350 -5.46 2.87 14.52
CA ILE A 350 -5.41 3.67 15.76
C ILE A 350 -6.55 3.30 16.72
N ALA A 351 -7.76 3.03 16.20
CA ALA A 351 -8.88 2.58 17.00
C ALA A 351 -8.62 1.20 17.64
N ARG A 352 -8.06 0.24 16.88
CA ARG A 352 -7.66 -1.08 17.40
C ARG A 352 -6.63 -0.96 18.52
N GLY A 353 -5.66 -0.05 18.42
CA GLY A 353 -4.69 0.20 19.49
C GLY A 353 -5.29 0.76 20.80
N LYS A 354 -6.57 1.14 20.83
CA LYS A 354 -7.23 1.71 22.02
C LYS A 354 -8.18 0.74 22.74
N VAL A 355 -8.49 -0.42 22.17
CA VAL A 355 -9.41 -1.42 22.71
C VAL A 355 -8.85 -2.83 22.54
N ASP A 356 -9.22 -3.76 23.42
CA ASP A 356 -8.81 -5.16 23.29
C ASP A 356 -9.57 -5.85 22.15
N THR A 357 -10.82 -5.46 21.91
CA THR A 357 -11.63 -5.93 20.79
C THR A 357 -12.40 -4.78 20.18
N LEU A 358 -12.19 -4.52 18.89
CA LEU A 358 -12.90 -3.48 18.15
C LEU A 358 -14.21 -4.05 17.58
N GLU A 359 -15.35 -3.60 18.11
CA GLU A 359 -16.68 -4.03 17.66
C GLU A 359 -17.15 -3.22 16.45
N SER A 360 -16.97 -1.90 16.48
CA SER A 360 -17.33 -1.01 15.38
C SER A 360 -16.38 0.17 15.28
N CYS A 361 -16.17 0.66 14.07
CA CYS A 361 -15.36 1.84 13.78
C CYS A 361 -15.95 2.52 12.55
N LYS A 362 -16.30 3.79 12.70
CA LYS A 362 -16.82 4.63 11.62
C LYS A 362 -15.97 5.89 11.54
N THR A 363 -15.47 6.17 10.36
CA THR A 363 -14.64 7.34 10.09
C THR A 363 -15.31 8.20 9.04
N ASN A 364 -15.41 9.49 9.30
CA ASN A 364 -15.76 10.50 8.31
C ASN A 364 -14.48 11.19 7.84
N ILE A 365 -14.19 11.12 6.54
CA ILE A 365 -12.95 11.64 5.94
C ILE A 365 -13.29 12.73 4.93
N VAL A 366 -12.73 13.90 5.14
CA VAL A 366 -12.78 15.02 4.20
C VAL A 366 -11.39 15.21 3.61
N VAL A 367 -11.27 15.03 2.30
CA VAL A 367 -10.01 15.23 1.55
C VAL A 367 -10.14 16.50 0.74
N GLY A 368 -9.19 17.43 0.90
CA GLY A 368 -9.13 18.69 0.17
C GLY A 368 -8.61 18.52 -1.27
N GLU A 369 -8.33 19.65 -1.92
CA GLU A 369 -7.68 19.67 -3.23
C GLU A 369 -6.26 19.11 -3.18
N GLY A 370 -5.88 18.38 -4.22
CA GLY A 370 -4.55 17.82 -4.40
C GLY A 370 -3.53 18.84 -4.90
N GLU A 371 -2.31 18.77 -4.38
CA GLU A 371 -1.15 19.40 -4.97
C GLU A 371 -0.32 18.32 -5.68
N LEU A 372 -0.05 18.54 -6.97
CA LEU A 372 0.83 17.68 -7.73
C LEU A 372 2.27 18.08 -7.43
N VAL A 373 3.08 17.16 -6.92
CA VAL A 373 4.47 17.41 -6.52
C VAL A 373 5.41 16.46 -7.25
N HIS A 374 6.40 16.99 -7.97
CA HIS A 374 7.47 16.17 -8.53
C HIS A 374 8.68 16.11 -7.59
N VAL A 375 9.05 14.89 -7.21
CA VAL A 375 10.10 14.62 -6.22
C VAL A 375 11.33 14.05 -6.92
N PRO A 376 12.53 14.64 -6.75
CA PRO A 376 13.77 14.09 -7.28
C PRO A 376 14.17 12.85 -6.47
N ILE A 377 14.18 11.68 -7.09
CA ILE A 377 14.55 10.42 -6.46
C ILE A 377 15.67 9.77 -7.26
N TRP A 378 16.78 9.49 -6.59
CA TRP A 378 17.88 8.72 -7.14
C TRP A 378 17.61 7.22 -7.01
N PHE A 379 17.69 6.51 -8.13
CA PHE A 379 17.62 5.06 -8.21
C PHE A 379 19.03 4.51 -8.38
N VAL A 380 19.54 3.92 -7.31
CA VAL A 380 20.86 3.29 -7.28
C VAL A 380 20.68 1.81 -7.53
N HIS A 381 20.96 1.39 -8.76
CA HIS A 381 20.98 0.00 -9.17
C HIS A 381 22.33 -0.63 -8.84
N TYR A 382 22.30 -1.85 -8.30
CA TYR A 382 23.51 -2.58 -7.98
C TYR A 382 23.31 -4.08 -8.11
N THR A 383 24.40 -4.80 -8.35
CA THR A 383 24.47 -6.26 -8.33
C THR A 383 25.20 -6.75 -7.11
N LEU A 384 24.75 -7.88 -6.58
CA LEU A 384 25.41 -8.58 -5.47
C LEU A 384 25.10 -10.07 -5.56
N GLY A 385 26.14 -10.90 -5.66
CA GLY A 385 25.98 -12.36 -5.75
C GLY A 385 25.15 -12.82 -6.96
N GLY A 386 25.22 -12.08 -8.08
CA GLY A 386 24.44 -12.35 -9.30
C GLY A 386 23.03 -11.74 -9.31
N GLU A 387 22.52 -11.30 -8.16
CA GLU A 387 21.18 -10.70 -8.03
C GLU A 387 21.20 -9.18 -8.23
N ASN A 388 20.13 -8.65 -8.83
CA ASN A 388 19.97 -7.22 -9.09
C ASN A 388 19.08 -6.57 -8.02
N TYR A 389 19.48 -5.40 -7.55
CA TYR A 389 18.76 -4.65 -6.53
C TYR A 389 18.70 -3.17 -6.91
N VAL A 390 17.72 -2.47 -6.32
CA VAL A 390 17.54 -1.03 -6.50
C VAL A 390 17.26 -0.39 -5.15
N ILE A 391 17.93 0.72 -4.87
CA ILE A 391 17.68 1.57 -3.69
C ILE A 391 17.22 2.95 -4.15
N ALA A 392 16.09 3.41 -3.61
CA ALA A 392 15.55 4.73 -3.85
C ALA A 392 16.02 5.70 -2.75
N VAL A 393 16.67 6.79 -3.17
CA VAL A 393 17.20 7.83 -2.27
C VAL A 393 16.59 9.18 -2.65
N ASP A 394 16.04 9.89 -1.68
CA ASP A 394 15.53 11.24 -1.85
C ASP A 394 16.67 12.19 -2.26
N GLY A 395 16.54 12.82 -3.43
CA GLY A 395 17.49 13.80 -3.94
C GLY A 395 17.45 15.15 -3.22
N CYS A 396 16.43 15.41 -2.39
CA CYS A 396 16.32 16.64 -1.60
C CYS A 396 17.04 16.52 -0.25
N GLU A 397 16.77 15.45 0.50
CA GLU A 397 17.27 15.26 1.87
C GLU A 397 18.32 14.14 2.02
N GLY A 398 18.54 13.32 0.99
CA GLY A 398 19.43 12.16 1.05
C GLY A 398 18.88 10.99 1.86
N LYS A 399 17.60 11.01 2.20
CA LYS A 399 16.92 9.96 2.95
C LYS A 399 16.63 8.76 2.05
N VAL A 400 16.97 7.56 2.51
CA VAL A 400 16.59 6.32 1.80
C VAL A 400 15.09 6.06 1.98
N LEU A 401 14.37 5.99 0.87
CA LEU A 401 12.91 5.78 0.79
C LEU A 401 12.54 4.29 0.81
N GLY A 402 13.52 3.46 0.49
CA GLY A 402 13.47 2.00 0.55
C GLY A 402 14.28 1.40 -0.59
N GLY A 403 14.09 0.10 -0.82
CA GLY A 403 14.86 -0.64 -1.81
C GLY A 403 15.31 -2.00 -1.31
N GLY A 404 15.54 -2.89 -2.28
CA GLY A 404 15.99 -4.25 -2.07
C GLY A 404 17.41 -4.29 -1.50
N ARG A 405 17.65 -5.23 -0.59
CA ARG A 405 18.98 -5.62 -0.10
C ARG A 405 18.92 -7.05 0.43
N PRO A 406 20.02 -7.82 0.39
CA PRO A 406 20.04 -9.18 0.92
C PRO A 406 19.72 -9.21 2.42
N LEU A 407 19.23 -10.35 2.91
CA LEU A 407 18.91 -10.52 4.34
C LEU A 407 20.17 -10.64 5.21
N PHE A 408 21.23 -11.22 4.66
CA PHE A 408 22.53 -11.45 5.30
C PHE A 408 23.65 -11.16 4.30
N LYS A 409 24.87 -10.91 4.80
CA LYS A 409 26.05 -10.88 3.95
C LYS A 409 26.26 -12.25 3.32
N ILE A 410 26.34 -12.29 1.99
CA ILE A 410 26.73 -13.49 1.25
C ILE A 410 28.26 -13.58 1.40
N VAL A 411 28.74 -14.65 2.04
CA VAL A 411 30.18 -14.91 2.27
C VAL A 411 30.76 -15.63 1.06
#